data_AF-A0A7J6I6C3-F1
#
_entry.id   AF-A0A7J6I6C3-F1
#
_cell.length_a   1.000
_cell.length_b   1.000
_cell.length_c   1.000
_cell.angle_alpha   90.00
_cell.angle_beta   90.00
_cell.angle_gamma   90.00
#
_symmetry.space_group_name_H-M   'P 1'
#
loop_
_entity.id
_entity.type
_entity.pdbx_description
1 polymer ?
#
loop_
_entity_poly.entity_id
_entity_poly.type
_entity_poly.pdbx_seq_one_letter_code
_entity_poly.pdbx_strand_id
1 'polypeptide(L)'
;MTKVTPEVEAIEMGPVLPVSADVSFATNHFPKYKLGADNQILEEPKEDNNGPSLKEVIEEETTQLSEQCKRLSVRDLACKFDKNLTAAAKLSEEAKLREVASLEGHVLLKKLRDALEHLRGRMAGRNKEDVETAISMVEALAVKLTQNEGELIQEKFEVKKLANFLKQASEDAKKLVNQEKSFACAEIESARAVVQRIGEALDEQARVSQASKNQAPDVEDLVEEVQEARRIKLLHQPIKVMEMEHELRALRTQIREKFIFSVKLQKELALSKRAEENKTRLYGLDGGGILGSCLRIQICSDDAPQLSKCANKPMYAPEPLDVGRILQADIISNGQKVSVMTAGPVDSAVGLGSYIETLTKKSNTEFSLKLLNLLPASIQSTTETARLDYAFDSEPFSNHFEKIVTISQMNGQNYSSNSVHVFHVGKMRMKLSRGWITKAREIYSATMQLCGYRGESNTAARTLFWQARKGLSFMLTFESERDRNAAITLARKYAFDCNVMLAGPDDQV
;
A
#
# COMPACT_ATOMS: atom_id res chain seq x y z
N MET A 1 11.52 8.51 -49.79
CA MET A 1 11.89 7.90 -48.50
C MET A 1 10.62 7.49 -47.77
N THR A 2 10.67 6.30 -47.20
CA THR A 2 9.57 5.42 -46.81
C THR A 2 8.64 6.04 -45.76
N LYS A 3 7.34 6.12 -46.05
CA LYS A 3 6.29 6.41 -45.08
C LYS A 3 6.07 5.16 -44.23
N VAL A 4 6.26 5.27 -42.92
CA VAL A 4 5.81 4.26 -41.94
C VAL A 4 4.69 4.91 -41.14
N THR A 5 3.46 4.50 -41.44
CA THR A 5 2.27 4.78 -40.65
C THR A 5 2.13 3.63 -39.64
N PRO A 6 2.02 3.87 -38.33
CA PRO A 6 1.60 2.82 -37.42
C PRO A 6 0.07 2.72 -37.45
N GLU A 7 -0.43 1.55 -37.88
CA GLU A 7 -1.80 1.11 -37.59
C GLU A 7 -1.94 0.98 -36.07
N VAL A 8 -2.82 1.79 -35.48
CA VAL A 8 -3.23 1.62 -34.09
C VAL A 8 -4.48 0.76 -34.10
N GLU A 9 -4.33 -0.52 -33.76
CA GLU A 9 -5.44 -1.39 -33.42
C GLU A 9 -6.21 -0.79 -32.25
N ALA A 10 -7.52 -0.60 -32.42
CA ALA A 10 -8.41 -0.13 -31.38
C ALA A 10 -8.52 -1.22 -30.29
N ILE A 11 -7.81 -1.03 -29.18
CA ILE A 11 -8.08 -1.78 -27.96
C ILE A 11 -9.36 -1.19 -27.36
N GLU A 12 -10.44 -1.96 -27.37
CA GLU A 12 -11.62 -1.72 -26.53
C GLU A 12 -11.17 -1.66 -25.07
N MET A 13 -11.02 -0.45 -24.55
CA MET A 13 -10.83 -0.20 -23.13
C MET A 13 -12.18 -0.38 -22.44
N GLY A 14 -12.34 -1.51 -21.74
CA GLY A 14 -13.44 -1.70 -20.78
C GLY A 14 -13.46 -0.62 -19.70
N PRO A 15 -14.55 -0.47 -18.94
CA PRO A 15 -14.73 0.64 -18.02
C PRO A 15 -13.65 0.60 -16.93
N VAL A 16 -12.72 1.56 -17.01
CA VAL A 16 -11.72 1.78 -15.97
C VAL A 16 -12.47 2.31 -14.74
N LEU A 17 -12.55 1.48 -13.70
CA LEU A 17 -12.98 1.90 -12.38
C LEU A 17 -12.00 2.98 -11.87
N PRO A 18 -12.45 4.20 -11.55
CA PRO A 18 -11.56 5.22 -10.99
C PRO A 18 -11.14 4.79 -9.59
N VAL A 19 -9.89 4.35 -9.45
CA VAL A 19 -9.23 4.13 -8.16
C VAL A 19 -8.62 5.46 -7.71
N SER A 20 -9.46 6.38 -7.21
CA SER A 20 -9.05 7.50 -6.37
C SER A 20 -10.26 8.38 -6.02
N ALA A 21 -11.11 7.92 -5.10
CA ALA A 21 -12.10 8.80 -4.46
C ALA A 21 -11.46 9.73 -3.42
N ASP A 22 -10.20 9.51 -3.05
CA ASP A 22 -9.56 10.17 -1.89
C ASP A 22 -8.46 11.19 -2.25
N VAL A 23 -8.33 11.58 -3.53
CA VAL A 23 -7.33 12.59 -3.93
C VAL A 23 -8.04 13.84 -4.43
N SER A 24 -8.35 14.76 -3.51
CA SER A 24 -8.76 16.11 -3.85
C SER A 24 -7.52 16.92 -4.24
N PHE A 25 -7.41 17.29 -5.51
CA PHE A 25 -6.41 18.23 -6.02
C PHE A 25 -6.81 19.70 -5.79
N ALA A 26 -7.74 19.97 -4.86
CA ALA A 26 -8.22 21.33 -4.61
C ALA A 26 -7.13 22.29 -4.08
N THR A 27 -5.97 21.78 -3.63
CA THR A 27 -4.85 22.59 -3.14
C THR A 27 -3.50 22.04 -3.63
N ASN A 28 -2.54 22.93 -3.91
CA ASN A 28 -1.16 22.59 -4.32
C ASN A 28 -0.30 22.03 -3.16
N HIS A 29 -0.92 21.64 -2.04
CA HIS A 29 -0.24 21.14 -0.85
C HIS A 29 -0.99 19.93 -0.29
N PHE A 30 -0.26 18.97 0.27
CA PHE A 30 -0.87 17.84 0.97
C PHE A 30 -1.68 18.32 2.19
N PRO A 31 -2.88 17.76 2.44
CA PRO A 31 -3.68 18.10 3.61
C PRO A 31 -2.87 17.90 4.90
N LYS A 32 -2.76 18.94 5.72
CA LYS A 32 -2.11 18.85 7.03
C LYS A 32 -3.13 18.35 8.05
N TYR A 33 -3.16 17.05 8.30
CA TYR A 33 -3.94 16.47 9.39
C TYR A 33 -3.12 16.39 10.68
N LYS A 34 -3.77 16.58 11.83
CA LYS A 34 -3.22 16.19 13.14
C LYS A 34 -3.80 14.84 13.54
N LEU A 35 -2.93 13.85 13.71
CA LEU A 35 -3.31 12.52 14.19
C LEU A 35 -3.20 12.48 15.71
N GLY A 36 -4.25 11.99 16.37
CA GLY A 36 -4.23 11.62 17.78
C GLY A 36 -3.57 10.26 18.02
N ALA A 37 -3.49 9.85 19.28
CA ALA A 37 -3.18 8.47 19.62
C ALA A 37 -4.21 7.54 18.94
N ASP A 38 -3.74 6.43 18.36
CA ASP A 38 -4.50 5.49 17.52
C ASP A 38 -4.80 5.96 16.08
N ASN A 39 -4.04 6.92 15.53
CA ASN A 39 -4.16 7.38 14.14
C ASN A 39 -5.55 7.94 13.78
N GLN A 40 -6.31 8.43 14.76
CA GLN A 40 -7.57 9.13 14.50
C GLN A 40 -7.27 10.58 14.09
N ILE A 41 -7.85 11.02 12.95
CA ILE A 41 -7.78 12.40 12.46
C ILE A 41 -8.60 13.27 13.42
N LEU A 42 -7.95 14.17 14.17
CA LEU A 42 -8.60 15.00 15.20
C LEU A 42 -9.21 16.30 14.64
N GLU A 43 -8.68 16.79 13.51
CA GLU A 43 -9.16 17.98 12.82
C GLU A 43 -9.25 17.66 11.32
N GLU A 44 -10.46 17.53 10.78
CA GLU A 44 -10.69 17.63 9.34
C GLU A 44 -10.56 19.10 8.94
N PRO A 45 -9.69 19.46 7.98
CA PRO A 45 -9.59 20.83 7.50
C PRO A 45 -10.93 21.22 6.87
N LYS A 46 -11.48 22.38 7.26
CA LYS A 46 -12.62 22.97 6.54
C LYS A 46 -12.21 23.11 5.07
N GLU A 47 -13.01 22.56 4.18
CA GLU A 47 -12.86 22.74 2.73
C GLU A 47 -13.08 24.23 2.39
N ASP A 48 -12.04 25.04 2.52
CA ASP A 48 -12.00 26.30 1.80
C ASP A 48 -11.71 25.95 0.33
N ASN A 49 -12.77 25.93 -0.48
CA ASN A 49 -12.77 25.72 -1.93
C ASN A 49 -12.04 26.80 -2.75
N ASN A 50 -11.09 27.52 -2.13
CA ASN A 50 -10.34 28.57 -2.79
C ASN A 50 -8.93 28.08 -3.07
N GLY A 51 -8.82 27.15 -4.02
CA GLY A 51 -7.60 27.05 -4.82
C GLY A 51 -7.35 28.38 -5.55
N PRO A 52 -6.10 28.73 -5.89
CA PRO A 52 -5.83 29.97 -6.62
C PRO A 52 -6.67 30.00 -7.89
N SER A 53 -7.33 31.12 -8.14
CA SER A 53 -8.20 31.23 -9.31
C SER A 53 -7.37 31.00 -10.58
N LEU A 54 -7.97 30.47 -11.65
CA LEU A 54 -7.27 30.29 -12.94
C LEU A 54 -6.58 31.59 -13.38
N LYS A 55 -7.16 32.74 -13.04
CA LYS A 55 -6.60 34.06 -13.27
C LYS A 55 -5.29 34.30 -12.49
N GLU A 56 -5.23 33.94 -11.21
CA GLU A 56 -4.01 34.05 -10.39
C GLU A 56 -2.90 33.12 -10.89
N VAL A 57 -3.24 31.87 -11.26
CA VAL A 57 -2.25 30.93 -11.81
C VAL A 57 -1.68 31.44 -13.13
N ILE A 58 -2.54 31.97 -14.01
CA ILE A 58 -2.11 32.59 -15.26
C ILE A 58 -1.21 33.81 -14.99
N GLU A 59 -1.57 34.67 -14.04
CA GLU A 59 -0.75 35.83 -13.68
C GLU A 59 0.62 35.40 -13.11
N GLU A 60 0.65 34.39 -12.25
CA GLU A 60 1.88 33.86 -11.65
C GLU A 60 2.81 33.20 -12.69
N GLU A 61 2.29 32.32 -13.56
CA GLU A 61 3.06 31.74 -14.67
C GLU A 61 3.53 32.80 -15.67
N THR A 62 2.70 33.80 -15.97
CA THR A 62 3.08 34.92 -16.85
C THR A 62 4.22 35.73 -16.24
N THR A 63 4.22 35.93 -14.92
CA THR A 63 5.31 36.62 -14.21
C THR A 63 6.60 35.79 -14.21
N GLN A 64 6.52 34.47 -14.00
CA GLN A 64 7.68 33.58 -14.05
C GLN A 64 8.30 33.48 -15.45
N LEU A 65 7.48 33.39 -16.50
CA LEU A 65 7.96 33.41 -17.90
C LEU A 65 8.62 34.75 -18.26
N SER A 66 8.08 35.87 -17.75
CA SER A 66 8.68 37.20 -17.91
C SER A 66 10.03 37.32 -17.21
N GLU A 67 10.21 36.71 -16.03
CA GLU A 67 11.50 36.67 -15.35
C GLU A 67 12.53 35.77 -16.05
N GLN A 68 12.11 34.61 -16.59
CA GLN A 68 13.02 33.74 -17.35
C GLN A 68 13.54 34.40 -18.63
N CYS A 69 12.75 35.27 -19.28
CA CYS A 69 13.17 36.06 -20.44
C CYS A 69 14.31 37.06 -20.18
N LYS A 70 14.70 37.32 -18.90
CA LYS A 70 15.82 38.22 -18.55
C LYS A 70 17.20 37.57 -18.61
N ARG A 71 17.32 36.26 -18.87
CA ARG A 71 18.63 35.61 -19.12
C ARG A 71 19.07 35.85 -20.57
N LEU A 72 19.93 36.86 -20.77
CA LEU A 72 20.59 37.24 -22.04
C LEU A 72 19.64 37.14 -23.25
N SER A 73 18.75 38.13 -23.37
CA SER A 73 17.87 38.22 -24.53
C SER A 73 18.71 38.31 -25.81
N VAL A 74 18.26 37.69 -26.90
CA VAL A 74 18.82 37.90 -28.26
C VAL A 74 18.96 39.40 -28.59
N ARG A 75 18.14 40.25 -27.96
CA ARG A 75 18.24 41.72 -27.98
C ARG A 75 19.55 42.26 -27.41
N ASP A 76 20.04 41.70 -26.31
CA ASP A 76 21.31 42.10 -25.68
C ASP A 76 22.50 41.68 -26.53
N LEU A 77 22.41 40.53 -27.21
CA LEU A 77 23.43 40.08 -28.14
C LEU A 77 23.48 40.98 -29.38
N ALA A 78 22.33 41.30 -29.99
CA ALA A 78 22.25 42.23 -31.11
C ALA A 78 22.79 43.63 -30.77
N CYS A 79 22.42 44.18 -29.60
CA CYS A 79 22.91 45.48 -29.13
C CYS A 79 24.44 45.49 -28.90
N LYS A 80 25.03 44.38 -28.45
CA LYS A 80 26.49 44.23 -28.33
C LYS A 80 27.17 44.17 -29.70
N PHE A 81 26.59 43.47 -30.68
CA PHE A 81 27.10 43.42 -32.05
C PHE A 81 27.05 44.79 -32.74
N ASP A 82 25.95 45.54 -32.62
CA ASP A 82 25.84 46.88 -33.21
C ASP A 82 26.85 47.87 -32.62
N LYS A 83 27.09 47.79 -31.30
CA LYS A 83 28.12 48.58 -30.61
C LYS A 83 29.52 48.24 -31.13
N ASN A 84 29.83 46.95 -31.30
CA ASN A 84 31.12 46.50 -31.81
C ASN A 84 31.34 46.90 -33.29
N LEU A 85 30.30 46.81 -34.12
CA LEU A 85 30.34 47.26 -35.51
C LEU A 85 30.56 48.78 -35.61
N THR A 86 29.88 49.56 -34.76
CA THR A 86 30.06 51.01 -34.67
C THR A 86 31.47 51.38 -34.21
N ALA A 87 32.03 50.64 -33.24
CA ALA A 87 33.42 50.83 -32.80
C ALA A 87 34.42 50.51 -33.91
N ALA A 88 34.22 49.44 -34.67
CA ALA A 88 35.06 49.08 -35.81
C ALA A 88 35.02 50.15 -36.93
N ALA A 89 33.85 50.73 -37.20
CA ALA A 89 33.71 51.82 -38.17
C ALA A 89 34.51 53.08 -37.75
N LYS A 90 34.52 53.42 -36.45
CA LYS A 90 35.31 54.55 -35.93
C LYS A 90 36.81 54.34 -36.08
N LEU A 91 37.31 53.13 -35.79
CA LEU A 91 38.73 52.78 -35.98
C LEU A 91 39.15 52.88 -37.45
N SER A 92 38.25 52.53 -38.38
CA SER A 92 38.50 52.68 -39.81
C SER A 92 38.60 54.14 -40.26
N GLU A 93 37.86 55.06 -39.66
CA GLU A 93 37.98 56.50 -39.97
C GLU A 93 39.25 57.10 -39.36
N GLU A 94 39.64 56.68 -38.17
CA GLU A 94 40.91 57.10 -37.55
C GLU A 94 42.13 56.64 -38.35
N ALA A 95 42.08 55.45 -38.96
CA ALA A 95 43.12 54.97 -39.87
C ALA A 95 43.25 55.84 -41.15
N LYS A 96 42.15 56.40 -41.68
CA LYS A 96 42.19 57.32 -42.84
C LYS A 96 42.85 58.66 -42.49
N LEU A 97 42.66 59.16 -41.28
CA LEU A 97 43.29 60.40 -40.82
C LEU A 97 44.82 60.27 -40.71
N ARG A 98 45.32 59.09 -40.30
CA ARG A 98 46.77 58.82 -40.24
C ARG A 98 47.44 58.77 -41.62
N GLU A 99 46.73 58.31 -42.65
CA GLU A 99 47.21 58.27 -44.04
C GLU A 99 47.45 59.67 -44.62
N VAL A 100 46.56 60.61 -44.32
CA VAL A 100 46.70 62.02 -44.75
C VAL A 100 47.91 62.68 -44.10
N ALA A 101 48.17 62.41 -42.81
CA ALA A 101 49.33 62.93 -42.10
C ALA A 101 50.67 62.36 -42.62
N SER A 102 50.65 61.14 -43.17
CA SER A 102 51.85 60.48 -43.71
C SER A 102 52.32 61.08 -45.03
N LEU A 103 51.38 61.41 -45.93
CA LEU A 103 51.67 62.07 -47.22
C LEU A 103 52.33 63.45 -47.05
N GLU A 104 51.99 64.18 -45.97
CA GLU A 104 52.60 65.46 -45.64
C GLU A 104 54.06 65.31 -45.15
N GLY A 105 54.39 64.18 -44.51
CA GLY A 105 55.74 63.83 -44.05
C GLY A 105 56.76 63.69 -45.19
N HIS A 106 56.39 63.06 -46.31
CA HIS A 106 57.25 62.94 -47.49
C HIS A 106 57.58 64.27 -48.14
N VAL A 107 56.59 65.17 -48.22
CA VAL A 107 56.78 66.52 -48.74
C VAL A 107 57.72 67.32 -47.85
N LEU A 108 57.59 67.19 -46.53
CA LEU A 108 58.45 67.88 -45.57
C LEU A 108 59.90 67.34 -45.61
N LEU A 109 60.08 66.02 -45.62
CA LEU A 109 61.40 65.39 -45.72
C LEU A 109 62.10 65.75 -47.04
N LYS A 110 61.35 65.81 -48.15
CA LYS A 110 61.89 66.28 -49.44
C LYS A 110 62.37 67.72 -49.37
N LYS A 111 61.54 68.63 -48.86
CA LYS A 111 61.91 70.05 -48.70
C LYS A 111 63.13 70.23 -47.78
N LEU A 112 63.18 69.46 -46.69
CA LEU A 112 64.32 69.47 -45.76
C LEU A 112 65.61 68.98 -46.44
N ARG A 113 65.53 67.88 -47.20
CA ARG A 113 66.66 67.36 -47.98
C ARG A 113 67.14 68.40 -49.00
N ASP A 114 66.23 69.01 -49.76
CA ASP A 114 66.57 70.01 -50.77
C ASP A 114 67.21 71.27 -50.13
N ALA A 115 66.76 71.68 -48.93
CA ALA A 115 67.36 72.78 -48.17
C ALA A 115 68.75 72.43 -47.62
N LEU A 116 68.95 71.23 -47.09
CA LEU A 116 70.25 70.73 -46.63
C LEU A 116 71.24 70.60 -47.79
N GLU A 117 70.76 70.17 -48.96
CA GLU A 117 71.54 70.08 -50.20
C GLU A 117 72.03 71.45 -50.67
N HIS A 118 71.14 72.45 -50.63
CA HIS A 118 71.50 73.83 -50.91
C HIS A 118 72.50 74.41 -49.88
N LEU A 119 72.39 74.01 -48.61
CA LEU A 119 73.34 74.41 -47.56
C LEU A 119 74.71 73.74 -47.77
N ARG A 120 74.74 72.45 -48.12
CA ARG A 120 75.96 71.68 -48.41
C ARG A 120 76.84 72.37 -49.45
N GLY A 121 76.24 72.90 -50.53
CA GLY A 121 76.95 73.62 -51.58
C GLY A 121 77.60 74.94 -51.14
N ARG A 122 77.23 75.48 -49.97
CA ARG A 122 77.76 76.72 -49.39
C ARG A 122 78.71 76.51 -48.20
N MET A 123 78.83 75.28 -47.69
CA MET A 123 79.67 74.95 -46.52
C MET A 123 81.03 74.35 -46.89
N ALA A 124 82.01 74.48 -45.99
CA ALA A 124 83.35 73.88 -46.11
C ALA A 124 83.85 73.31 -44.76
N GLY A 125 84.78 72.35 -44.82
CA GLY A 125 85.37 71.71 -43.63
C GLY A 125 84.36 70.90 -42.80
N ARG A 126 84.54 70.88 -41.48
CA ARG A 126 83.67 70.12 -40.54
C ARG A 126 82.17 70.41 -40.69
N ASN A 127 81.80 71.67 -40.92
CA ASN A 127 80.39 72.04 -41.10
C ASN A 127 79.76 71.40 -42.36
N LYS A 128 80.57 71.04 -43.36
CA LYS A 128 80.09 70.33 -44.55
C LYS A 128 79.84 68.85 -44.24
N GLU A 129 80.72 68.22 -43.46
CA GLU A 129 80.59 66.83 -42.99
C GLU A 129 79.35 66.65 -42.11
N ASP A 130 79.05 67.62 -41.24
CA ASP A 130 77.84 67.63 -40.42
C ASP A 130 76.56 67.71 -41.27
N VAL A 131 76.57 68.53 -42.33
CA VAL A 131 75.44 68.66 -43.27
C VAL A 131 75.28 67.38 -44.10
N GLU A 132 76.36 66.75 -44.55
CA GLU A 132 76.32 65.44 -45.23
C GLU A 132 75.76 64.34 -44.33
N THR A 133 76.10 64.37 -43.03
CA THR A 133 75.54 63.46 -42.03
C THR A 133 74.05 63.70 -41.84
N ALA A 134 73.62 64.97 -41.75
CA ALA A 134 72.21 65.34 -41.65
C ALA A 134 71.40 64.90 -42.89
N ILE A 135 71.95 65.05 -44.10
CA ILE A 135 71.32 64.56 -45.35
C ILE A 135 71.14 63.05 -45.28
N SER A 136 72.17 62.30 -44.86
CA SER A 136 72.10 60.84 -44.72
C SER A 136 71.03 60.40 -43.71
N MET A 137 70.89 61.13 -42.59
CA MET A 137 69.81 60.88 -41.62
C MET A 137 68.42 61.15 -42.20
N VAL A 138 68.26 62.23 -42.98
CA VAL A 138 66.98 62.55 -43.65
C VAL A 138 66.63 61.49 -44.69
N GLU A 139 67.60 60.98 -45.44
CA GLU A 139 67.39 59.87 -46.39
C GLU A 139 66.99 58.57 -45.67
N ALA A 140 67.66 58.23 -44.56
CA ALA A 140 67.28 57.09 -43.73
C ALA A 140 65.88 57.22 -43.14
N LEU A 141 65.48 58.44 -42.73
CA LEU A 141 64.12 58.73 -42.26
C LEU A 141 63.09 58.59 -43.38
N ALA A 142 63.39 59.03 -44.60
CA ALA A 142 62.51 58.88 -45.76
C ALA A 142 62.28 57.39 -46.14
N VAL A 143 63.33 56.57 -46.08
CA VAL A 143 63.21 55.12 -46.29
C VAL A 143 62.32 54.48 -45.23
N LYS A 144 62.54 54.81 -43.94
CA LYS A 144 61.70 54.31 -42.83
C LYS A 144 60.23 54.75 -42.96
N LEU A 145 59.98 55.99 -43.38
CA LEU A 145 58.63 56.49 -43.60
C LEU A 145 57.92 55.70 -44.72
N THR A 146 58.62 55.43 -45.82
CA THR A 146 58.10 54.62 -46.94
C THR A 146 57.79 53.18 -46.53
N GLN A 147 58.66 52.55 -45.72
CA GLN A 147 58.42 51.20 -45.21
C GLN A 147 57.20 51.15 -44.29
N ASN A 148 57.09 52.07 -43.34
CA ASN A 148 55.96 52.16 -42.42
C ASN A 148 54.63 52.41 -43.16
N GLU A 149 54.64 53.22 -44.21
CA GLU A 149 53.46 53.40 -45.08
C GLU A 149 53.06 52.11 -45.80
N GLY A 150 54.02 51.33 -46.29
CA GLY A 150 53.75 50.03 -46.91
C GLY A 150 53.07 49.06 -45.94
N GLU A 151 53.55 48.99 -44.69
CA GLU A 151 52.94 48.19 -43.63
C GLU A 151 51.53 48.70 -43.28
N LEU A 152 51.34 50.02 -43.19
CA LEU A 152 50.04 50.65 -42.94
C LEU A 152 49.02 50.37 -44.06
N ILE A 153 49.45 50.39 -45.33
CA ILE A 153 48.59 50.07 -46.48
C ILE A 153 48.15 48.60 -46.43
N GLN A 154 49.07 47.69 -46.09
CA GLN A 154 48.76 46.27 -45.94
C GLN A 154 47.81 46.01 -44.77
N GLU A 155 48.06 46.62 -43.61
CA GLU A 155 47.17 46.53 -42.44
C GLU A 155 45.78 47.07 -42.77
N LYS A 156 45.69 48.21 -43.46
CA LYS A 156 44.42 48.79 -43.93
C LYS A 156 43.67 47.84 -44.86
N PHE A 157 44.36 47.11 -45.74
CA PHE A 157 43.73 46.13 -46.61
C PHE A 157 43.11 44.98 -45.81
N GLU A 158 43.83 44.40 -44.85
CA GLU A 158 43.32 43.33 -43.99
C GLU A 158 42.18 43.82 -43.07
N VAL A 159 42.28 45.03 -42.51
CA VAL A 159 41.20 45.65 -41.72
C VAL A 159 39.95 45.84 -42.59
N LYS A 160 40.09 46.29 -43.83
CA LYS A 160 38.95 46.44 -44.77
C LYS A 160 38.30 45.09 -45.08
N LYS A 161 39.11 44.03 -45.28
CA LYS A 161 38.63 42.67 -45.50
C LYS A 161 37.87 42.15 -44.27
N LEU A 162 38.41 42.35 -43.08
CA LEU A 162 37.75 41.97 -41.82
C LEU A 162 36.44 42.74 -41.60
N ALA A 163 36.41 44.04 -41.89
CA ALA A 163 35.20 44.85 -41.78
C ALA A 163 34.07 44.34 -42.71
N ASN A 164 34.41 43.90 -43.92
CA ASN A 164 33.45 43.28 -44.83
C ASN A 164 32.88 41.95 -44.29
N PHE A 165 33.74 41.09 -43.72
CA PHE A 165 33.28 39.85 -43.08
C PHE A 165 32.39 40.13 -41.87
N LEU A 166 32.76 41.09 -41.03
CA LEU A 166 31.95 41.49 -39.87
C LEU A 166 30.57 42.02 -40.30
N LYS A 167 30.53 42.83 -41.36
CA LYS A 167 29.28 43.34 -41.94
C LYS A 167 28.39 42.21 -42.46
N GLN A 168 28.97 41.25 -43.19
CA GLN A 168 28.23 40.09 -43.69
C GLN A 168 27.68 39.23 -42.55
N ALA A 169 28.52 38.90 -41.56
CA ALA A 169 28.11 38.11 -40.40
C ALA A 169 27.02 38.82 -39.58
N SER A 170 27.08 40.15 -39.47
CA SER A 170 26.05 40.96 -38.79
C SER A 170 24.71 40.91 -39.54
N GLU A 171 24.71 41.05 -40.87
CA GLU A 171 23.49 40.95 -41.68
C GLU A 171 22.88 39.54 -41.66
N ASP A 172 23.71 38.49 -41.72
CA ASP A 172 23.24 37.11 -41.65
C ASP A 172 22.65 36.77 -40.27
N ALA A 173 23.29 37.22 -39.19
CA ALA A 173 22.75 37.11 -37.84
C ALA A 173 21.40 37.85 -37.71
N LYS A 174 21.29 39.05 -38.28
CA LYS A 174 20.03 39.83 -38.27
C LYS A 174 18.91 39.11 -39.02
N LYS A 175 19.20 38.51 -40.18
CA LYS A 175 18.22 37.70 -40.93
C LYS A 175 17.75 36.49 -40.12
N LEU A 176 18.67 35.74 -39.53
CA LEU A 176 18.35 34.55 -38.73
C LEU A 176 17.48 34.91 -37.53
N VAL A 177 17.82 35.98 -36.81
CA VAL A 177 17.01 36.48 -35.68
C VAL A 177 15.62 36.89 -36.12
N ASN A 178 15.48 37.58 -37.26
CA ASN A 178 14.16 37.99 -37.75
C ASN A 178 13.32 36.79 -38.21
N GLN A 179 13.95 35.80 -38.85
CA GLN A 179 13.30 34.56 -39.25
C GLN A 179 12.79 33.79 -38.01
N GLU A 180 13.62 33.60 -37.00
CA GLU A 180 13.24 32.91 -35.77
C GLU A 180 12.12 33.65 -35.03
N LYS A 181 12.18 34.99 -34.97
CA LYS A 181 11.09 35.80 -34.44
C LYS A 181 9.78 35.60 -35.20
N SER A 182 9.83 35.51 -36.53
CA SER A 182 8.63 35.29 -37.34
C SER A 182 8.01 33.91 -37.08
N PHE A 183 8.83 32.86 -36.91
CA PHE A 183 8.35 31.53 -36.54
C PHE A 183 7.74 31.51 -35.15
N ALA A 184 8.43 32.08 -34.16
CA ALA A 184 7.91 32.18 -32.80
C ALA A 184 6.59 32.97 -32.74
N CYS A 185 6.47 34.08 -33.48
CA CYS A 185 5.22 34.83 -33.57
C CYS A 185 4.08 34.00 -34.18
N ALA A 186 4.35 33.24 -35.25
CA ALA A 186 3.35 32.38 -35.89
C ALA A 186 2.89 31.24 -34.96
N GLU A 187 3.82 30.63 -34.21
CA GLU A 187 3.51 29.57 -33.25
C GLU A 187 2.67 30.10 -32.07
N ILE A 188 3.02 31.28 -31.54
CA ILE A 188 2.25 31.96 -30.49
C ILE A 188 0.84 32.32 -30.99
N GLU A 189 0.71 32.84 -32.22
CA GLU A 189 -0.59 33.18 -32.79
C GLU A 189 -1.47 31.93 -33.01
N SER A 190 -0.87 30.84 -33.50
CA SER A 190 -1.54 29.54 -33.61
C SER A 190 -2.02 29.03 -32.23
N ALA A 191 -1.16 29.09 -31.20
CA ALA A 191 -1.53 28.69 -29.84
C ALA A 191 -2.66 29.56 -29.28
N ARG A 192 -2.62 30.88 -29.49
CA ARG A 192 -3.70 31.80 -29.10
C ARG A 192 -5.02 31.46 -29.79
N ALA A 193 -5.00 31.12 -31.07
CA ALA A 193 -6.20 30.71 -31.80
C ALA A 193 -6.80 29.39 -31.25
N VAL A 194 -5.96 28.45 -30.81
CA VAL A 194 -6.43 27.24 -30.12
C VAL A 194 -7.08 27.59 -28.77
N VAL A 195 -6.43 28.41 -27.95
CA VAL A 195 -6.97 28.85 -26.66
C VAL A 195 -8.30 29.59 -26.83
N GLN A 196 -8.40 30.47 -27.83
CA GLN A 196 -9.64 31.17 -28.14
C GLN A 196 -10.77 30.20 -28.51
N ARG A 197 -10.51 29.22 -29.39
CA ARG A 197 -11.52 28.21 -29.77
C ARG A 197 -11.98 27.38 -28.57
N ILE A 198 -11.06 27.01 -27.67
CA ILE A 198 -11.41 26.30 -26.44
C ILE A 198 -12.27 27.19 -25.54
N GLY A 199 -11.90 28.46 -25.38
CA GLY A 199 -12.67 29.44 -24.62
C GLY A 199 -14.10 29.59 -25.17
N GLU A 200 -14.25 29.79 -26.47
CA GLU A 200 -15.56 29.89 -27.15
C GLU A 200 -16.39 28.61 -26.98
N ALA A 201 -15.76 27.42 -27.07
CA ALA A 201 -16.44 26.15 -26.86
C ALA A 201 -16.91 25.97 -25.40
N LEU A 202 -16.11 26.42 -24.42
CA LEU A 202 -16.48 26.40 -23.01
C LEU A 202 -17.61 27.38 -22.71
N ASP A 203 -17.57 28.58 -23.28
CA ASP A 203 -18.64 29.58 -23.15
C ASP A 203 -19.94 29.09 -23.78
N GLU A 204 -19.88 28.43 -24.95
CA GLU A 204 -21.05 27.81 -25.58
C GLU A 204 -21.59 26.65 -24.74
N GLN A 205 -20.72 25.80 -24.16
CA GLN A 205 -21.14 24.76 -23.23
C GLN A 205 -21.81 25.33 -21.98
N ALA A 206 -21.28 26.43 -21.44
CA ALA A 206 -21.88 27.14 -20.31
C ALA A 206 -23.25 27.73 -20.68
N ARG A 207 -23.38 28.30 -21.88
CA ARG A 207 -24.67 28.82 -22.39
C ARG A 207 -25.69 27.74 -22.67
N VAL A 208 -25.29 26.60 -23.24
CA VAL A 208 -26.17 25.44 -23.44
C VAL A 208 -26.62 24.90 -22.09
N SER A 209 -25.73 24.82 -21.10
CA SER A 209 -26.05 24.41 -19.72
C SER A 209 -26.99 25.40 -19.01
N GLN A 210 -26.84 26.70 -19.25
CA GLN A 210 -27.72 27.73 -18.71
C GLN A 210 -29.08 27.75 -19.42
N ALA A 211 -29.10 27.54 -20.73
CA ALA A 211 -30.33 27.44 -21.53
C ALA A 211 -31.13 26.18 -21.19
N SER A 212 -30.47 25.04 -20.91
CA SER A 212 -31.13 23.85 -20.36
C SER A 212 -31.68 24.10 -18.96
N LYS A 213 -31.00 24.91 -18.14
CA LYS A 213 -31.47 25.30 -16.81
C LYS A 213 -32.72 26.21 -16.87
N ASN A 214 -32.81 27.07 -17.89
CA ASN A 214 -33.96 27.96 -18.09
C ASN A 214 -35.17 27.29 -18.80
N GLN A 215 -34.97 26.18 -19.52
CA GLN A 215 -36.06 25.40 -20.14
C GLN A 215 -36.67 24.35 -19.20
N ALA A 216 -36.09 24.17 -18.02
CA ALA A 216 -36.58 23.22 -17.03
C ALA A 216 -36.73 23.87 -15.65
N PRO A 217 -37.74 24.75 -15.45
CA PRO A 217 -38.15 25.15 -14.09
C PRO A 217 -38.54 23.92 -13.24
N ASP A 218 -38.95 22.85 -13.92
CA ASP A 218 -39.49 21.62 -13.33
C ASP A 218 -38.40 20.63 -12.88
N VAL A 219 -37.15 20.74 -13.35
CA VAL A 219 -36.12 19.73 -13.00
C VAL A 219 -35.55 19.96 -11.61
N GLU A 220 -35.41 21.21 -11.14
CA GLU A 220 -34.96 21.46 -9.77
C GLU A 220 -36.04 21.02 -8.77
N ASP A 221 -37.30 21.37 -9.02
CA ASP A 221 -38.44 20.94 -8.21
C ASP A 221 -38.59 19.40 -8.22
N LEU A 222 -38.44 18.74 -9.38
CA LEU A 222 -38.40 17.27 -9.45
C LEU A 222 -37.18 16.69 -8.74
N VAL A 223 -36.02 17.34 -8.77
CA VAL A 223 -34.83 16.88 -8.08
C VAL A 223 -35.04 16.98 -6.57
N GLU A 224 -35.63 18.05 -6.06
CA GLU A 224 -36.02 18.18 -4.66
C GLU A 224 -37.06 17.13 -4.27
N GLU A 225 -38.09 16.91 -5.09
CA GLU A 225 -39.12 15.90 -4.83
C GLU A 225 -38.54 14.47 -4.86
N VAL A 226 -37.62 14.18 -5.79
CA VAL A 226 -36.91 12.89 -5.86
C VAL A 226 -35.96 12.71 -4.68
N GLN A 227 -35.27 13.77 -4.24
CA GLN A 227 -34.42 13.72 -3.05
C GLN A 227 -35.25 13.49 -1.79
N GLU A 228 -36.40 14.15 -1.65
CA GLU A 228 -37.31 13.96 -0.53
C GLU A 228 -37.94 12.56 -0.54
N ALA A 229 -38.39 12.06 -1.69
CA ALA A 229 -38.88 10.69 -1.83
C ALA A 229 -37.80 9.65 -1.49
N ARG A 230 -36.53 9.90 -1.86
CA ARG A 230 -35.39 9.06 -1.46
C ARG A 230 -35.16 9.13 0.06
N ARG A 231 -35.23 10.31 0.67
CA ARG A 231 -35.09 10.51 2.12
C ARG A 231 -36.20 9.80 2.89
N ILE A 232 -37.46 9.96 2.46
CA ILE A 232 -38.62 9.26 3.02
C ILE A 232 -38.44 7.75 2.89
N LYS A 233 -38.06 7.23 1.72
CA LYS A 233 -37.80 5.80 1.53
C LYS A 233 -36.69 5.30 2.46
N LEU A 234 -35.61 6.07 2.61
CA LEU A 234 -34.47 5.73 3.45
C LEU A 234 -34.79 5.80 4.96
N LEU A 235 -35.75 6.63 5.37
CA LEU A 235 -36.26 6.69 6.75
C LEU A 235 -37.28 5.58 7.05
N HIS A 236 -38.15 5.24 6.09
CA HIS A 236 -39.19 4.23 6.26
C HIS A 236 -38.68 2.80 6.06
N GLN A 237 -37.63 2.60 5.26
CA GLN A 237 -37.05 1.29 5.03
C GLN A 237 -36.47 0.67 6.33
N PRO A 238 -35.71 1.39 7.19
CA PRO A 238 -35.32 0.93 8.51
C PRO A 238 -36.51 0.60 9.42
N ILE A 239 -37.60 1.39 9.38
CA ILE A 239 -38.80 1.15 10.20
C ILE A 239 -39.49 -0.14 9.77
N LYS A 240 -39.69 -0.34 8.46
CA LYS A 240 -40.31 -1.57 7.93
C LYS A 240 -39.43 -2.80 8.16
N VAL A 241 -38.11 -2.65 8.04
CA VAL A 241 -37.15 -3.71 8.38
C VAL A 241 -37.23 -4.03 9.88
N MET A 242 -37.30 -3.01 10.74
CA MET A 242 -37.44 -3.20 12.19
C MET A 242 -38.77 -3.89 12.56
N GLU A 243 -39.89 -3.50 11.94
CA GLU A 243 -41.18 -4.18 12.13
C GLU A 243 -41.12 -5.66 11.71
N MET A 244 -40.60 -5.93 10.51
CA MET A 244 -40.38 -7.31 10.03
C MET A 244 -39.41 -8.08 10.93
N GLU A 245 -38.39 -7.43 11.47
CA GLU A 245 -37.47 -8.05 12.44
C GLU A 245 -38.18 -8.39 13.75
N HIS A 246 -39.07 -7.54 14.25
CA HIS A 246 -39.87 -7.82 15.43
C HIS A 246 -40.83 -9.00 15.19
N GLU A 247 -41.49 -9.05 14.03
CA GLU A 247 -42.32 -10.19 13.63
C GLU A 247 -41.49 -11.48 13.52
N LEU A 248 -40.32 -11.43 12.88
CA LEU A 248 -39.40 -12.56 12.79
C LEU A 248 -38.92 -13.03 14.17
N ARG A 249 -38.63 -12.10 15.09
CA ARG A 249 -38.28 -12.44 16.48
C ARG A 249 -39.44 -13.13 17.17
N ALA A 250 -40.67 -12.64 17.03
CA ALA A 250 -41.85 -13.27 17.60
C ALA A 250 -42.08 -14.68 17.05
N LEU A 251 -41.99 -14.87 15.73
CA LEU A 251 -42.10 -16.18 15.09
C LEU A 251 -41.00 -17.14 15.53
N ARG A 252 -39.75 -16.67 15.63
CA ARG A 252 -38.63 -17.48 16.13
C ARG A 252 -38.87 -17.92 17.57
N THR A 253 -39.41 -17.05 18.43
CA THR A 253 -39.78 -17.41 19.81
C THR A 253 -40.85 -18.49 19.82
N GLN A 254 -41.92 -18.34 19.03
CA GLN A 254 -42.97 -19.36 18.92
C GLN A 254 -42.46 -20.70 18.40
N ILE A 255 -41.59 -20.70 17.39
CA ILE A 255 -40.95 -21.92 16.87
C ILE A 255 -40.10 -22.57 17.97
N ARG A 256 -39.35 -21.78 18.74
CA ARG A 256 -38.52 -22.28 19.83
C ARG A 256 -39.36 -22.91 20.95
N GLU A 257 -40.47 -22.28 21.32
CA GLU A 257 -41.42 -22.82 22.29
C GLU A 257 -42.06 -24.11 21.80
N LYS A 258 -42.56 -24.14 20.55
CA LYS A 258 -43.10 -25.35 19.93
C LYS A 258 -42.05 -26.45 19.80
N PHE A 259 -40.81 -26.11 19.49
CA PHE A 259 -39.71 -27.06 19.44
C PHE A 259 -39.41 -27.65 20.82
N ILE A 260 -39.31 -26.82 21.86
CA ILE A 260 -39.12 -27.28 23.25
C ILE A 260 -40.27 -28.22 23.63
N PHE A 261 -41.52 -27.86 23.29
CA PHE A 261 -42.67 -28.70 23.56
C PHE A 261 -42.63 -30.02 22.78
N SER A 262 -42.25 -29.98 21.49
CA SER A 262 -42.09 -31.17 20.66
C SER A 262 -41.01 -32.12 21.21
N VAL A 263 -39.86 -31.57 21.63
CA VAL A 263 -38.79 -32.36 22.27
C VAL A 263 -39.25 -32.95 23.59
N LYS A 264 -40.01 -32.21 24.41
CA LYS A 264 -40.63 -32.74 25.64
C LYS A 264 -41.56 -33.92 25.32
N LEU A 265 -42.44 -33.74 24.34
CA LEU A 265 -43.39 -34.79 23.91
C LEU A 265 -42.65 -36.03 23.36
N GLN A 266 -41.59 -35.82 22.57
CA GLN A 266 -40.74 -36.91 22.08
C GLN A 266 -40.02 -37.63 23.22
N LYS A 267 -39.55 -36.90 24.25
CA LYS A 267 -38.96 -37.50 25.46
C LYS A 267 -39.99 -38.32 26.22
N GLU A 268 -41.21 -37.83 26.40
CA GLU A 268 -42.32 -38.56 27.04
C GLU A 268 -42.71 -39.81 26.25
N LEU A 269 -42.83 -39.71 24.92
CA LEU A 269 -43.10 -40.86 24.04
C LEU A 269 -41.98 -41.90 24.10
N ALA A 270 -40.72 -41.47 24.11
CA ALA A 270 -39.57 -42.37 24.24
C ALA A 270 -39.52 -43.03 25.63
N LEU A 271 -39.90 -42.31 26.70
CA LEU A 271 -40.02 -42.88 28.05
C LEU A 271 -41.16 -43.90 28.13
N SER A 272 -42.30 -43.62 27.50
CA SER A 272 -43.45 -44.54 27.44
C SER A 272 -43.13 -45.83 26.68
N LYS A 273 -42.52 -45.74 25.48
CA LYS A 273 -42.04 -46.91 24.74
C LYS A 273 -40.98 -47.72 25.51
N ARG A 274 -40.08 -47.03 26.21
CA ARG A 274 -39.08 -47.70 27.07
C ARG A 274 -39.69 -48.36 28.31
N ALA A 275 -40.77 -47.84 28.89
CA ALA A 275 -41.45 -48.49 30.02
C ALA A 275 -42.04 -49.87 29.64
N GLU A 276 -42.39 -50.06 28.36
CA GLU A 276 -42.76 -51.38 27.83
C GLU A 276 -41.55 -52.28 27.56
N GLU A 277 -40.45 -51.74 27.02
CA GLU A 277 -39.20 -52.50 26.74
C GLU A 277 -38.39 -52.86 28.00
N ASN A 278 -38.47 -52.05 29.06
CA ASN A 278 -37.67 -52.20 30.29
C ASN A 278 -38.06 -53.40 31.15
N LYS A 279 -39.15 -54.12 30.84
CA LYS A 279 -39.53 -55.34 31.57
C LYS A 279 -38.59 -56.53 31.30
N THR A 280 -37.65 -56.44 30.34
CA THR A 280 -36.80 -57.57 29.92
C THR A 280 -35.31 -57.22 29.66
N ARG A 281 -34.84 -56.00 29.97
CA ARG A 281 -33.47 -55.56 29.62
C ARG A 281 -32.39 -56.03 30.60
N LEU A 282 -31.33 -56.65 30.06
CA LEU A 282 -30.12 -57.08 30.80
C LEU A 282 -29.08 -55.96 30.98
N TYR A 283 -28.98 -55.03 30.02
CA TYR A 283 -28.00 -53.93 30.00
C TYR A 283 -28.66 -52.60 29.65
N GLY A 284 -28.10 -51.51 30.16
CA GLY A 284 -28.53 -50.13 29.89
C GLY A 284 -27.35 -49.19 29.72
N LEU A 285 -27.62 -47.98 29.21
CA LEU A 285 -26.66 -46.87 29.21
C LEU A 285 -27.04 -45.89 30.30
N ASP A 286 -26.13 -45.68 31.23
CA ASP A 286 -26.21 -44.67 32.29
C ASP A 286 -25.33 -43.46 31.93
N GLY A 287 -25.74 -42.28 32.38
CA GLY A 287 -25.09 -41.01 32.07
C GLY A 287 -25.95 -40.07 31.22
N GLY A 288 -25.72 -38.76 31.38
CA GLY A 288 -26.45 -37.74 30.64
C GLY A 288 -26.07 -37.75 29.16
N GLY A 289 -27.04 -37.70 28.24
CA GLY A 289 -26.77 -37.59 26.80
C GLY A 289 -26.33 -36.18 26.37
N ILE A 290 -25.32 -35.59 27.03
CA ILE A 290 -24.87 -34.21 26.82
C ILE A 290 -23.36 -34.19 26.57
N LEU A 291 -22.87 -33.36 25.66
CA LEU A 291 -21.44 -33.17 25.45
C LEU A 291 -20.73 -32.71 26.73
N GLY A 292 -19.66 -33.43 27.11
CA GLY A 292 -18.94 -33.22 28.38
C GLY A 292 -19.38 -34.13 29.54
N SER A 293 -20.38 -34.97 29.32
CA SER A 293 -20.71 -36.08 30.21
C SER A 293 -19.86 -37.32 29.91
N CYS A 294 -20.17 -38.43 30.59
CA CYS A 294 -19.66 -39.74 30.27
C CYS A 294 -20.82 -40.75 30.26
N LEU A 295 -20.91 -41.55 29.21
CA LEU A 295 -21.85 -42.65 29.07
C LEU A 295 -21.18 -43.94 29.56
N ARG A 296 -21.89 -44.71 30.39
CA ARG A 296 -21.42 -45.96 30.96
C ARG A 296 -22.44 -47.06 30.69
N ILE A 297 -21.97 -48.23 30.28
CA ILE A 297 -22.80 -49.42 30.23
C ILE A 297 -23.04 -49.89 31.66
N GLN A 298 -24.31 -49.97 32.06
CA GLN A 298 -24.75 -50.45 33.36
C GLN A 298 -25.45 -51.80 33.22
N ILE A 299 -25.22 -52.68 34.18
CA ILE A 299 -25.97 -53.93 34.33
C ILE A 299 -27.32 -53.60 34.98
N CYS A 300 -28.42 -54.03 34.35
CA CYS A 300 -29.77 -53.73 34.81
C CYS A 300 -30.48 -54.92 35.48
N SER A 301 -29.86 -56.11 35.49
CA SER A 301 -30.41 -57.34 36.05
C SER A 301 -29.29 -58.19 36.67
N ASP A 302 -29.58 -58.87 37.78
CA ASP A 302 -28.64 -59.76 38.48
C ASP A 302 -28.23 -60.98 37.63
N ASP A 303 -29.01 -61.34 36.62
CA ASP A 303 -28.72 -62.46 35.70
C ASP A 303 -27.73 -62.10 34.57
N ALA A 304 -27.29 -60.83 34.49
CA ALA A 304 -26.42 -60.38 33.41
C ALA A 304 -24.93 -60.69 33.67
N PRO A 305 -24.20 -61.24 32.69
CA PRO A 305 -22.75 -61.44 32.79
C PRO A 305 -21.98 -60.16 33.12
N GLN A 306 -20.94 -60.27 33.96
CA GLN A 306 -20.07 -59.15 34.34
C GLN A 306 -19.48 -58.44 33.10
N LEU A 307 -19.48 -57.11 33.12
CA LEU A 307 -19.05 -56.25 32.01
C LEU A 307 -17.62 -56.54 31.51
N SER A 308 -16.74 -56.98 32.40
CA SER A 308 -15.36 -57.38 32.08
C SER A 308 -15.26 -58.55 31.07
N LYS A 309 -16.33 -59.32 30.87
CA LYS A 309 -16.40 -60.42 29.90
C LYS A 309 -17.11 -60.06 28.59
N CYS A 310 -17.81 -58.93 28.53
CA CYS A 310 -18.79 -58.63 27.47
C CYS A 310 -18.59 -57.30 26.74
N ALA A 311 -17.80 -56.38 27.30
CA ALA A 311 -17.54 -55.07 26.71
C ALA A 311 -16.05 -54.71 26.85
N ASN A 312 -15.37 -54.47 25.73
CA ASN A 312 -13.96 -54.08 25.71
C ASN A 312 -13.72 -52.66 26.25
N LYS A 313 -14.78 -51.84 26.28
CA LYS A 313 -14.80 -50.44 26.75
C LYS A 313 -16.21 -50.10 27.26
N PRO A 314 -16.49 -50.22 28.56
CA PRO A 314 -17.83 -49.98 29.11
C PRO A 314 -18.13 -48.47 29.29
N MET A 315 -17.20 -47.59 28.93
CA MET A 315 -17.30 -46.15 29.14
C MET A 315 -16.92 -45.38 27.87
N TYR A 316 -17.72 -44.36 27.54
CA TYR A 316 -17.51 -43.48 26.41
C TYR A 316 -17.83 -42.03 26.77
N ALA A 317 -16.91 -41.12 26.52
CA ALA A 317 -17.14 -39.69 26.73
C ALA A 317 -17.44 -39.00 25.39
N PRO A 318 -18.67 -38.51 25.17
CA PRO A 318 -19.03 -37.86 23.92
C PRO A 318 -18.06 -36.73 23.53
N GLU A 319 -17.81 -36.60 22.24
CA GLU A 319 -17.00 -35.57 21.61
C GLU A 319 -17.83 -34.73 20.63
N PRO A 320 -17.30 -33.61 20.09
CA PRO A 320 -18.11 -32.70 19.28
C PRO A 320 -18.80 -33.30 18.05
N LEU A 321 -18.30 -34.41 17.49
CA LEU A 321 -18.92 -35.09 16.35
C LEU A 321 -20.16 -35.92 16.72
N ASP A 322 -20.33 -36.25 18.00
CA ASP A 322 -21.48 -37.02 18.48
C ASP A 322 -22.72 -36.18 18.68
N VAL A 323 -22.56 -34.86 18.78
CA VAL A 323 -23.65 -33.91 19.00
C VAL A 323 -24.69 -34.06 17.90
N GLY A 324 -25.95 -34.23 18.30
CA GLY A 324 -27.08 -34.47 17.40
C GLY A 324 -27.22 -35.92 16.91
N ARG A 325 -26.34 -36.85 17.31
CA ARG A 325 -26.42 -38.27 16.94
C ARG A 325 -26.92 -39.12 18.10
N ILE A 326 -27.64 -40.20 17.78
CA ILE A 326 -27.96 -41.25 18.76
C ILE A 326 -26.78 -42.21 18.80
N LEU A 327 -26.20 -42.43 19.97
CA LEU A 327 -25.06 -43.33 20.13
C LEU A 327 -25.55 -44.74 20.46
N GLN A 328 -24.92 -45.73 19.85
CA GLN A 328 -25.22 -47.15 20.05
C GLN A 328 -23.97 -47.86 20.56
N ALA A 329 -24.13 -48.65 21.61
CA ALA A 329 -23.12 -49.59 22.08
C ALA A 329 -23.59 -51.02 21.82
N ASP A 330 -22.75 -51.79 21.16
CA ASP A 330 -22.98 -53.20 20.88
C ASP A 330 -22.22 -54.05 21.89
N ILE A 331 -22.95 -54.85 22.65
CA ILE A 331 -22.45 -55.70 23.73
C ILE A 331 -22.53 -57.15 23.25
N ILE A 332 -21.44 -57.91 23.36
CA ILE A 332 -21.45 -59.33 23.03
C ILE A 332 -21.54 -60.10 24.36
N SER A 333 -22.68 -60.74 24.59
CA SER A 333 -22.95 -61.51 25.82
C SER A 333 -23.39 -62.92 25.43
N ASN A 334 -22.68 -63.95 25.90
CA ASN A 334 -22.94 -65.37 25.58
C ASN A 334 -23.06 -65.67 24.06
N GLY A 335 -22.26 -64.97 23.23
CA GLY A 335 -22.28 -65.15 21.77
C GLY A 335 -23.43 -64.43 21.04
N GLN A 336 -24.31 -63.74 21.77
CA GLN A 336 -25.38 -62.91 21.21
C GLN A 336 -25.01 -61.43 21.28
N LYS A 337 -25.37 -60.68 20.24
CA LYS A 337 -25.16 -59.23 20.16
C LYS A 337 -26.38 -58.50 20.71
N VAL A 338 -26.19 -57.72 21.77
CA VAL A 338 -27.21 -56.85 22.37
C VAL A 338 -26.82 -55.41 22.12
N SER A 339 -27.71 -54.64 21.50
CA SER A 339 -27.48 -53.22 21.22
C SER A 339 -28.23 -52.35 22.22
N VAL A 340 -27.52 -51.42 22.86
CA VAL A 340 -28.09 -50.38 23.73
C VAL A 340 -27.84 -49.02 23.11
N MET A 341 -28.84 -48.14 23.15
CA MET A 341 -28.77 -46.81 22.52
C MET A 341 -29.03 -45.72 23.55
N THR A 342 -28.47 -44.52 23.31
CA THR A 342 -28.76 -43.34 24.13
C THR A 342 -30.24 -43.00 24.08
N ALA A 343 -30.76 -42.35 25.13
CA ALA A 343 -32.17 -42.04 25.25
C ALA A 343 -32.72 -41.12 24.14
N GLY A 344 -31.82 -40.40 23.45
CA GLY A 344 -32.04 -39.54 22.30
C GLY A 344 -30.69 -39.07 21.74
N PRO A 345 -30.71 -38.08 20.82
CA PRO A 345 -29.50 -37.44 20.32
C PRO A 345 -28.65 -36.82 21.43
N VAL A 346 -27.32 -36.79 21.26
CA VAL A 346 -26.44 -36.10 22.21
C VAL A 346 -26.66 -34.58 22.13
N ASP A 347 -27.01 -33.97 23.25
CA ASP A 347 -27.22 -32.54 23.38
C ASP A 347 -25.88 -31.78 23.36
N SER A 348 -25.87 -30.59 22.75
CA SER A 348 -24.75 -29.65 22.82
C SER A 348 -24.49 -29.16 24.25
N ALA A 349 -23.23 -28.89 24.58
CA ALA A 349 -22.89 -28.25 25.84
C ALA A 349 -23.38 -26.78 25.85
N VAL A 350 -24.13 -26.40 26.88
CA VAL A 350 -24.67 -25.03 27.04
C VAL A 350 -23.53 -24.01 27.05
N GLY A 351 -23.63 -22.99 26.19
CA GLY A 351 -22.67 -21.89 26.10
C GLY A 351 -21.37 -22.21 25.34
N LEU A 352 -21.13 -23.46 24.91
CA LEU A 352 -19.90 -23.83 24.19
C LEU A 352 -19.77 -23.07 22.85
N GLY A 353 -20.87 -22.91 22.11
CA GLY A 353 -20.87 -22.14 20.85
C GLY A 353 -20.43 -20.69 21.05
N SER A 354 -21.03 -19.98 22.02
CA SER A 354 -20.64 -18.60 22.36
C SER A 354 -19.18 -18.51 22.85
N TYR A 355 -18.72 -19.51 23.61
CA TYR A 355 -17.34 -19.57 24.06
C TYR A 355 -16.37 -19.70 22.87
N ILE A 356 -16.66 -20.59 21.92
CA ILE A 356 -15.87 -20.74 20.68
C ILE A 356 -15.92 -19.47 19.83
N GLU A 357 -17.08 -18.84 19.67
CA GLU A 357 -17.19 -17.56 18.96
C GLU A 357 -16.29 -16.50 19.58
N THR A 358 -16.29 -16.38 20.90
CA THR A 358 -15.43 -15.44 21.63
C THR A 358 -13.95 -15.72 21.37
N LEU A 359 -13.55 -17.00 21.40
CA LEU A 359 -12.18 -17.43 21.09
C LEU A 359 -11.79 -17.11 19.63
N THR A 360 -12.74 -17.22 18.69
CA THR A 360 -12.49 -16.87 17.29
C THR A 360 -12.50 -15.36 17.01
N LYS A 361 -13.19 -14.55 17.84
CA LYS A 361 -13.31 -13.09 17.70
C LYS A 361 -12.22 -12.31 18.42
N LYS A 362 -11.53 -12.88 19.41
CA LYS A 362 -10.46 -12.19 20.17
C LYS A 362 -9.29 -11.79 19.26
N SER A 363 -9.36 -10.58 18.69
CA SER A 363 -8.29 -9.90 17.97
C SER A 363 -7.42 -9.07 18.93
N ASN A 364 -6.13 -9.40 18.98
CA ASN A 364 -4.93 -8.58 19.18
C ASN A 364 -4.80 -7.43 20.22
N THR A 365 -5.75 -7.08 21.09
CA THR A 365 -5.54 -5.95 22.04
C THR A 365 -5.18 -6.33 23.48
N GLU A 366 -5.37 -7.57 23.93
CA GLU A 366 -5.29 -7.87 25.38
C GLU A 366 -4.02 -8.59 25.88
N PHE A 367 -3.11 -9.01 24.99
CA PHE A 367 -1.94 -9.82 25.41
C PHE A 367 -0.60 -9.08 25.50
N SER A 368 -0.54 -7.79 25.17
CA SER A 368 0.68 -6.98 25.35
C SER A 368 0.84 -6.38 26.76
N LEU A 369 -0.18 -6.45 27.63
CA LEU A 369 -0.14 -5.80 28.95
C LEU A 369 0.13 -6.74 30.14
N LYS A 370 0.22 -8.06 29.92
CA LYS A 370 0.45 -9.02 31.03
C LYS A 370 1.90 -9.46 31.23
N LEU A 371 2.79 -9.19 30.28
CA LEU A 371 4.22 -9.51 30.43
C LEU A 371 5.05 -8.36 31.01
N LEU A 372 4.55 -7.13 30.99
CA LEU A 372 5.22 -5.97 31.59
C LEU A 372 4.97 -5.87 33.12
N ASN A 373 3.88 -6.46 33.62
CA ASN A 373 3.46 -6.36 35.03
C ASN A 373 3.95 -7.50 35.93
N LEU A 374 4.85 -8.35 35.45
CA LEU A 374 5.50 -9.41 36.25
C LEU A 374 7.01 -9.21 36.43
N LEU A 375 7.56 -8.09 35.98
CA LEU A 375 8.93 -7.72 36.31
C LEU A 375 8.96 -7.00 37.67
N PRO A 376 9.88 -7.37 38.59
CA PRO A 376 10.07 -6.63 39.83
C PRO A 376 10.46 -5.19 39.52
N ALA A 377 9.96 -4.25 40.34
CA ALA A 377 10.09 -2.80 40.15
C ALA A 377 11.54 -2.26 40.09
N SER A 378 12.54 -3.10 40.34
CA SER A 378 13.97 -2.74 40.34
C SER A 378 14.60 -2.54 38.96
N ILE A 379 13.91 -2.87 37.86
CA ILE A 379 14.47 -2.77 36.49
C ILE A 379 13.91 -1.58 35.68
N GLN A 380 12.95 -0.81 36.22
CA GLN A 380 12.35 0.32 35.50
C GLN A 380 13.23 1.60 35.45
N SER A 381 14.47 1.56 35.92
CA SER A 381 15.38 2.70 35.94
C SER A 381 16.76 2.31 35.41
N THR A 382 16.92 2.28 34.09
CA THR A 382 18.15 2.75 33.41
C THR A 382 17.98 2.81 31.88
N THR A 383 18.11 4.04 31.40
CA THR A 383 18.39 4.58 30.06
C THR A 383 18.76 3.65 28.90
N GLU A 384 18.14 3.97 27.75
CA GLU A 384 18.66 3.97 26.36
C GLU A 384 20.12 3.53 26.14
N THR A 385 20.27 2.42 25.39
CA THR A 385 21.20 2.17 24.25
C THR A 385 21.62 0.70 24.20
N ALA A 386 20.81 -0.13 23.53
CA ALA A 386 21.27 -1.38 22.92
C ALA A 386 20.29 -1.79 21.82
N ARG A 387 20.60 -1.42 20.58
CA ARG A 387 20.00 -2.05 19.39
C ARG A 387 20.70 -3.40 19.19
N LEU A 388 19.87 -4.43 19.03
CA LEU A 388 20.08 -5.68 18.26
C LEU A 388 21.01 -6.75 18.87
N ASP A 389 20.40 -7.79 19.44
CA ASP A 389 20.42 -9.15 18.86
C ASP A 389 19.56 -10.11 19.71
N TYR A 390 18.25 -9.88 19.72
CA TYR A 390 17.29 -10.89 20.17
C TYR A 390 16.28 -11.13 19.05
N ALA A 391 16.61 -12.10 18.20
CA ALA A 391 15.65 -12.73 17.30
C ALA A 391 14.61 -13.48 18.15
N PHE A 392 13.59 -12.75 18.63
CA PHE A 392 12.33 -13.38 18.95
C PHE A 392 11.67 -13.75 17.63
N ASP A 393 11.58 -15.04 17.39
CA ASP A 393 10.75 -15.67 16.36
C ASP A 393 9.25 -15.52 16.73
N SER A 394 8.86 -14.30 17.11
CA SER A 394 7.50 -13.87 17.38
C SER A 394 6.91 -13.39 16.06
N GLU A 395 6.39 -14.33 15.27
CA GLU A 395 5.41 -13.96 14.26
C GLU A 395 4.27 -13.18 14.94
N PRO A 396 3.93 -11.99 14.44
CA PRO A 396 2.72 -11.31 14.85
C PRO A 396 1.52 -12.08 14.25
N PHE A 397 0.34 -11.91 14.84
CA PHE A 397 -0.96 -12.35 14.31
C PHE A 397 -1.40 -13.82 14.58
N SER A 398 -2.28 -14.02 15.58
CA SER A 398 -3.66 -14.49 15.33
C SER A 398 -4.43 -14.75 16.63
N ASN A 399 -5.73 -14.98 16.50
CA ASN A 399 -6.66 -15.37 17.55
C ASN A 399 -6.29 -16.79 18.03
N HIS A 400 -5.80 -16.94 19.27
CA HIS A 400 -5.16 -18.16 19.75
C HIS A 400 -5.91 -18.78 20.93
N PHE A 401 -6.16 -20.09 20.89
CA PHE A 401 -6.58 -20.85 22.06
C PHE A 401 -5.35 -21.45 22.73
N GLU A 402 -5.18 -21.13 24.01
CA GLU A 402 -4.07 -21.59 24.83
C GLU A 402 -4.61 -22.06 26.17
N LYS A 403 -4.34 -23.32 26.52
CA LYS A 403 -4.78 -23.91 27.79
C LYS A 403 -3.72 -24.79 28.40
N ILE A 404 -3.75 -24.81 29.72
CA ILE A 404 -2.97 -25.71 30.55
C ILE A 404 -3.51 -27.13 30.38
N VAL A 405 -2.60 -28.08 30.15
CA VAL A 405 -2.90 -29.51 30.05
C VAL A 405 -1.84 -30.34 30.77
N THR A 406 -2.20 -31.55 31.17
CA THR A 406 -1.26 -32.60 31.58
C THR A 406 -1.20 -33.69 30.52
N ILE A 407 -0.03 -34.31 30.35
CA ILE A 407 0.14 -35.44 29.43
C ILE A 407 -0.05 -36.71 30.25
N SER A 408 -1.11 -37.48 29.96
CA SER A 408 -1.34 -38.78 30.62
C SER A 408 -0.64 -39.92 29.88
N GLN A 409 -0.57 -39.84 28.56
CA GLN A 409 0.17 -40.80 27.72
C GLN A 409 0.90 -40.10 26.57
N MET A 410 2.03 -40.67 26.19
CA MET A 410 2.80 -40.29 25.00
C MET A 410 3.13 -41.55 24.22
N ASN A 411 2.82 -41.58 22.93
CA ASN A 411 3.02 -42.73 22.04
C ASN A 411 2.43 -44.05 22.58
N GLY A 412 1.27 -43.97 23.25
CA GLY A 412 0.59 -45.11 23.86
C GLY A 412 1.19 -45.60 25.18
N GLN A 413 2.27 -45.00 25.67
CA GLN A 413 2.88 -45.30 26.96
C GLN A 413 2.46 -44.27 28.01
N ASN A 414 2.24 -44.73 29.26
CA ASN A 414 1.94 -43.84 30.37
C ASN A 414 3.08 -42.86 30.60
N TYR A 415 2.74 -41.57 30.64
CA TYR A 415 3.72 -40.52 30.84
C TYR A 415 3.85 -40.25 32.34
N SER A 416 4.99 -40.61 32.94
CA SER A 416 5.19 -40.60 34.40
C SER A 416 5.30 -39.20 35.02
N SER A 417 5.44 -38.16 34.21
CA SER A 417 5.61 -36.80 34.70
C SER A 417 4.28 -36.06 34.79
N ASN A 418 3.89 -35.66 36.00
CA ASN A 418 2.76 -34.77 36.27
C ASN A 418 3.05 -33.30 35.91
N SER A 419 3.93 -33.06 34.95
CA SER A 419 4.29 -31.70 34.58
C SER A 419 3.18 -31.02 33.78
N VAL A 420 2.96 -29.76 34.12
CA VAL A 420 2.01 -28.90 33.41
C VAL A 420 2.61 -28.49 32.07
N HIS A 421 1.82 -28.63 31.02
CA HIS A 421 2.13 -28.21 29.66
C HIS A 421 1.11 -27.18 29.19
N VAL A 422 1.48 -26.45 28.17
CA VAL A 422 0.62 -25.52 27.45
C VAL A 422 0.29 -26.13 26.10
N PHE A 423 -0.99 -26.32 25.85
CA PHE A 423 -1.51 -26.73 24.56
C PHE A 423 -2.11 -25.54 23.84
N HIS A 424 -1.65 -25.39 22.60
CA HIS A 424 -1.93 -24.26 21.76
C HIS A 424 -2.59 -24.73 20.46
N VAL A 425 -3.72 -24.12 20.13
CA VAL A 425 -4.47 -24.33 18.90
C VAL A 425 -4.54 -23.01 18.16
N GLY A 426 -3.68 -22.86 17.15
CA GLY A 426 -3.59 -21.68 16.29
C GLY A 426 -4.19 -21.96 14.91
N LYS A 427 -4.38 -20.91 14.11
CA LYS A 427 -5.04 -21.01 12.79
C LYS A 427 -4.36 -21.96 11.79
N MET A 428 -3.04 -22.10 11.86
CA MET A 428 -2.27 -22.92 10.90
C MET A 428 -1.62 -24.14 11.54
N ARG A 429 -1.50 -24.18 12.88
CA ARG A 429 -0.70 -25.19 13.58
C ARG A 429 -1.14 -25.39 15.01
N MET A 430 -0.80 -26.56 15.52
CA MET A 430 -0.97 -26.93 16.93
C MET A 430 0.39 -27.09 17.59
N LYS A 431 0.51 -26.66 18.84
CA LYS A 431 1.76 -26.71 19.60
C LYS A 431 1.51 -27.19 21.02
N LEU A 432 2.40 -28.04 21.51
CA LEU A 432 2.48 -28.45 22.90
C LEU A 432 3.86 -28.08 23.44
N SER A 433 3.90 -27.32 24.53
CA SER A 433 5.14 -26.86 25.15
C SER A 433 5.11 -26.94 26.66
N ARG A 434 6.29 -26.99 27.28
CA ARG A 434 6.49 -26.86 28.72
C ARG A 434 7.48 -25.73 28.95
N GLY A 435 6.97 -24.55 29.33
CA GLY A 435 7.77 -23.33 29.33
C GLY A 435 8.35 -23.07 27.94
N TRP A 436 9.67 -22.91 27.87
CA TRP A 436 10.43 -22.69 26.63
C TRP A 436 10.64 -23.96 25.79
N ILE A 437 10.42 -25.17 26.35
CA ILE A 437 10.66 -26.44 25.66
C ILE A 437 9.42 -26.82 24.84
N THR A 438 9.58 -26.95 23.52
CA THR A 438 8.51 -27.44 22.63
C THR A 438 8.54 -28.96 22.56
N LYS A 439 7.44 -29.62 22.93
CA LYS A 439 7.27 -31.08 22.84
C LYS A 439 6.79 -31.52 21.46
N ALA A 440 5.90 -30.74 20.86
CA ALA A 440 5.43 -30.92 19.49
C ALA A 440 4.96 -29.57 18.93
N ARG A 441 5.20 -29.33 17.65
CA ARG A 441 4.70 -28.17 16.89
C ARG A 441 4.50 -28.63 15.46
N GLU A 442 3.25 -28.81 15.05
CA GLU A 442 2.90 -29.39 13.76
C GLU A 442 1.84 -28.53 13.07
N ILE A 443 2.04 -28.30 11.77
CA ILE A 443 1.05 -27.68 10.88
C ILE A 443 -0.06 -28.71 10.62
N TYR A 444 -1.29 -28.26 10.42
CA TYR A 444 -2.39 -29.16 10.05
C TYR A 444 -2.02 -29.98 8.81
N SER A 445 -2.18 -31.30 8.89
CA SER A 445 -1.88 -32.22 7.79
C SER A 445 -2.89 -33.36 7.74
N ALA A 446 -3.03 -34.00 6.58
CA ALA A 446 -3.91 -35.15 6.40
C ALA A 446 -3.54 -36.37 7.26
N THR A 447 -2.31 -36.43 7.79
CA THR A 447 -1.85 -37.52 8.66
C THR A 447 -2.05 -37.23 10.16
N MET A 448 -2.43 -35.99 10.49
CA MET A 448 -2.73 -35.58 11.85
C MET A 448 -4.10 -36.13 12.25
N GLN A 449 -4.23 -36.57 13.50
CA GLN A 449 -5.51 -37.03 14.05
C GLN A 449 -5.82 -36.32 15.37
N LEU A 450 -7.10 -36.02 15.59
CA LEU A 450 -7.58 -35.37 16.81
C LEU A 450 -9.01 -35.79 17.11
N CYS A 451 -9.23 -36.31 18.31
CA CYS A 451 -10.56 -36.67 18.80
C CYS A 451 -10.64 -36.70 20.33
N GLY A 452 -11.82 -36.91 20.85
CA GLY A 452 -12.00 -37.26 22.26
C GLY A 452 -11.26 -38.55 22.63
N TYR A 453 -10.77 -38.66 23.88
CA TYR A 453 -10.19 -39.91 24.35
C TYR A 453 -11.24 -41.03 24.42
N ARG A 454 -10.97 -42.15 23.75
CA ARG A 454 -11.84 -43.34 23.65
C ARG A 454 -11.37 -44.50 24.53
N GLY A 455 -10.69 -44.23 25.63
CA GLY A 455 -10.23 -45.27 26.55
C GLY A 455 -10.89 -45.19 27.92
N GLU A 456 -10.68 -46.23 28.71
CA GLU A 456 -11.27 -46.36 30.05
C GLU A 456 -10.55 -45.45 31.04
N SER A 457 -11.09 -44.26 31.25
CA SER A 457 -10.66 -43.37 32.32
C SER A 457 -11.81 -42.49 32.78
N ASN A 458 -11.89 -42.25 34.08
CA ASN A 458 -12.80 -41.26 34.65
C ASN A 458 -12.48 -39.83 34.15
N THR A 459 -11.31 -39.62 33.55
CA THR A 459 -10.91 -38.35 32.93
C THR A 459 -11.21 -38.27 31.43
N ALA A 460 -11.90 -39.26 30.84
CA ALA A 460 -12.13 -39.31 29.39
C ALA A 460 -12.86 -38.09 28.83
N ALA A 461 -13.80 -37.52 29.59
CA ALA A 461 -14.52 -36.30 29.20
C ALA A 461 -13.64 -35.04 29.17
N ARG A 462 -12.50 -35.05 29.87
CA ARG A 462 -11.49 -33.98 29.88
C ARG A 462 -10.26 -34.29 29.05
N THR A 463 -10.16 -35.51 28.52
CA THR A 463 -8.98 -35.96 27.78
C THR A 463 -9.28 -36.00 26.29
N LEU A 464 -8.33 -35.51 25.49
CA LEU A 464 -8.33 -35.67 24.05
C LEU A 464 -7.11 -36.48 23.61
N PHE A 465 -7.26 -37.14 22.47
CA PHE A 465 -6.19 -37.78 21.75
C PHE A 465 -5.73 -36.86 20.63
N TRP A 466 -4.42 -36.60 20.56
CA TRP A 466 -3.79 -35.86 19.47
C TRP A 466 -2.61 -36.64 18.91
N GLN A 467 -2.72 -37.10 17.67
CA GLN A 467 -1.59 -37.58 16.90
C GLN A 467 -1.04 -36.45 16.05
N ALA A 468 0.09 -35.89 16.49
CA ALA A 468 0.72 -34.75 15.82
C ALA A 468 1.28 -35.16 14.46
N ARG A 469 1.94 -36.33 14.41
CA ARG A 469 2.45 -37.00 13.19
C ARG A 469 2.60 -38.50 13.43
N LYS A 470 2.90 -39.27 12.39
CA LYS A 470 3.13 -40.72 12.52
C LYS A 470 4.22 -41.00 13.56
N GLY A 471 3.90 -41.84 14.55
CA GLY A 471 4.82 -42.18 15.65
C GLY A 471 4.93 -41.13 16.76
N LEU A 472 4.15 -40.04 16.70
CA LEU A 472 4.08 -39.03 17.76
C LEU A 472 2.63 -38.70 18.13
N SER A 473 2.17 -39.22 19.26
CA SER A 473 0.82 -39.02 19.79
C SER A 473 0.81 -38.72 21.28
N PHE A 474 -0.23 -38.01 21.71
CA PHE A 474 -0.41 -37.55 23.08
C PHE A 474 -1.86 -37.76 23.54
N MET A 475 -2.02 -38.13 24.81
CA MET A 475 -3.27 -38.02 25.53
C MET A 475 -3.19 -36.80 26.44
N LEU A 476 -3.94 -35.75 26.11
CA LEU A 476 -3.89 -34.46 26.78
C LEU A 476 -5.13 -34.29 27.66
N THR A 477 -4.93 -34.16 28.96
CA THR A 477 -6.00 -33.96 29.94
C THR A 477 -6.11 -32.47 30.28
N PHE A 478 -7.29 -31.91 30.09
CA PHE A 478 -7.63 -30.51 30.34
C PHE A 478 -8.18 -30.32 31.75
N GLU A 479 -8.18 -29.08 32.22
CA GLU A 479 -8.83 -28.70 33.48
C GLU A 479 -10.35 -28.90 33.44
N SER A 480 -10.98 -28.66 32.28
CA SER A 480 -12.42 -28.77 32.09
C SER A 480 -12.81 -29.49 30.80
N GLU A 481 -13.98 -30.15 30.82
CA GLU A 481 -14.58 -30.78 29.66
C GLU A 481 -14.93 -29.74 28.58
N ARG A 482 -15.29 -28.52 29.02
CA ARG A 482 -15.55 -27.38 28.13
C ARG A 482 -14.31 -27.00 27.33
N ASP A 483 -13.14 -26.90 27.98
CA ASP A 483 -11.89 -26.55 27.30
C ASP A 483 -11.44 -27.65 26.33
N ARG A 484 -11.57 -28.92 26.73
CA ARG A 484 -11.31 -30.07 25.84
C ARG A 484 -12.17 -30.00 24.59
N ASN A 485 -13.47 -29.79 24.74
CA ASN A 485 -14.40 -29.73 23.61
C ASN A 485 -14.21 -28.47 22.75
N ALA A 486 -13.87 -27.33 23.36
CA ALA A 486 -13.51 -26.11 22.65
C ALA A 486 -12.24 -26.30 21.82
N ALA A 487 -11.20 -26.93 22.38
CA ALA A 487 -9.95 -27.23 21.70
C ALA A 487 -10.18 -28.12 20.46
N ILE A 488 -10.94 -29.20 20.61
CA ILE A 488 -11.26 -30.11 19.49
C ILE A 488 -12.04 -29.37 18.40
N THR A 489 -13.09 -28.64 18.78
CA THR A 489 -13.95 -27.93 17.82
C THR A 489 -13.16 -26.85 17.08
N LEU A 490 -12.33 -26.08 17.79
CA LEU A 490 -11.53 -25.02 17.19
C LEU A 490 -10.44 -25.57 16.29
N ALA A 491 -9.75 -26.64 16.70
CA ALA A 491 -8.72 -27.27 15.89
C ALA A 491 -9.30 -27.84 14.58
N ARG A 492 -10.47 -28.46 14.63
CA ARG A 492 -11.18 -28.95 13.43
C ARG A 492 -11.58 -27.79 12.51
N LYS A 493 -12.09 -26.70 13.07
CA LYS A 493 -12.41 -25.49 12.29
C LYS A 493 -11.17 -24.93 11.59
N TYR A 494 -10.08 -24.71 12.30
CA TYR A 494 -8.85 -24.16 11.71
C TYR A 494 -8.17 -25.12 10.73
N ALA A 495 -8.22 -26.43 10.99
CA ALA A 495 -7.78 -27.42 10.02
C ALA A 495 -8.61 -27.36 8.73
N PHE A 496 -9.94 -27.24 8.86
CA PHE A 496 -10.84 -27.10 7.72
C PHE A 496 -10.56 -25.80 6.92
N ASP A 497 -10.31 -24.69 7.62
CA ASP A 497 -9.87 -23.43 7.00
C ASP A 497 -8.53 -23.59 6.23
N CYS A 498 -7.71 -24.59 6.61
CA CYS A 498 -6.48 -24.99 5.91
C CYS A 498 -6.70 -26.12 4.88
N ASN A 499 -7.94 -26.44 4.52
CA ASN A 499 -8.33 -27.56 3.64
C ASN A 499 -7.88 -28.95 4.15
N VAL A 500 -7.84 -29.15 5.47
CA VAL A 500 -7.48 -30.42 6.12
C VAL A 500 -8.68 -30.93 6.94
N MET A 501 -9.11 -32.16 6.65
CA MET A 501 -10.14 -32.84 7.45
C MET A 501 -9.51 -33.50 8.68
N LEU A 502 -9.55 -32.81 9.82
CA LEU A 502 -8.98 -33.32 11.07
C LEU A 502 -9.99 -34.16 11.85
N ALA A 503 -9.69 -35.45 12.02
CA ALA A 503 -10.60 -36.44 12.61
C ALA A 503 -9.88 -37.39 13.58
N GLY A 504 -10.64 -38.19 14.33
CA GLY A 504 -10.09 -39.30 15.09
C GLY A 504 -9.72 -40.50 14.21
N PRO A 505 -9.02 -41.50 14.77
CA PRO A 505 -8.85 -42.79 14.13
C PRO A 505 -10.22 -43.41 13.81
N ASP A 506 -10.37 -43.93 12.58
CA ASP A 506 -11.56 -44.65 12.10
C ASP A 506 -12.87 -43.83 12.04
N ASP A 507 -12.78 -42.50 12.14
CA ASP A 507 -13.94 -41.63 11.94
C ASP A 507 -14.28 -41.55 10.45
N GLN A 508 -15.57 -41.78 10.12
CA GLN A 508 -16.11 -41.46 8.81
C GLN A 508 -16.46 -39.96 8.80
N VAL A 509 -15.65 -39.16 8.11
CA VAL A 509 -15.79 -37.70 8.03
C VAL A 509 -16.07 -37.24 6.62
#